data_AF-A0A953IL15-F1
#
_entry.id   AF-A0A953IL15-F1
#
_cell.length_a   1.000
_cell.length_b   1.000
_cell.length_c   1.000
_cell.angle_alpha   90.00
_cell.angle_beta   90.00
_cell.angle_gamma   90.00
#
_symmetry.space_group_name_H-M   'P 1'
#
loop_
_entity.id
_entity.type
_entity.pdbx_description
1 polymer ?
#
loop_
_entity_poly.entity_id
_entity_poly.type
_entity_poly.pdbx_seq_one_letter_code
_entity_poly.pdbx_strand_id
1 'polypeptide(L)'
;MSLPAEHPLPDLFDVHPEVSGYPRAAESLPVTELVEGSYLVRYARSAAELDELARLRFRVFNLELDEGLEASYLTGRDLDEYDAQCHHLIVIHRPSGAIIGTYRIQTTAMAAAAGGFYTASEFDLSRLPRAILDEAVEVGRACIAREH
;
A
#
# COMPACT_ATOMS: atom_id res chain seq x y z
N MET A 1 -1.93 -3.61 21.16
CA MET A 1 -2.69 -2.51 21.83
C MET A 1 -4.14 -2.55 21.28
N SER A 2 -5.18 -2.16 22.02
CA SER A 2 -6.56 -2.14 21.46
C SER A 2 -6.86 -0.75 20.86
N LEU A 3 -7.66 -0.68 19.79
CA LEU A 3 -8.19 0.60 19.29
C LEU A 3 -8.81 1.39 20.46
N PRO A 4 -8.52 2.70 20.61
CA PRO A 4 -9.21 3.51 21.62
C PRO A 4 -10.70 3.51 21.33
N ALA A 5 -11.51 3.08 22.29
CA ALA A 5 -12.95 3.05 22.16
C ALA A 5 -13.53 4.47 22.07
N GLU A 6 -14.56 4.63 21.23
CA GLU A 6 -15.50 5.77 21.14
C GLU A 6 -15.06 7.07 20.43
N HIS A 7 -13.82 7.21 19.95
CA HIS A 7 -13.46 8.36 19.11
C HIS A 7 -13.54 8.01 17.61
N PRO A 8 -14.17 8.85 16.77
CA PRO A 8 -14.10 8.67 15.32
C PRO A 8 -12.64 8.71 14.89
N LEU A 9 -12.24 7.78 14.03
CA LEU A 9 -10.91 7.76 13.45
C LEU A 9 -10.66 9.09 12.72
N PRO A 10 -9.45 9.64 12.78
CA PRO A 10 -9.14 10.89 12.10
C PRO A 10 -9.31 10.76 10.58
N ASP A 11 -9.60 11.89 9.94
CA ASP A 11 -9.65 11.96 8.48
C ASP A 11 -8.30 11.59 7.87
N LEU A 12 -8.32 10.97 6.69
CA LEU A 12 -7.10 10.53 6.02
C LEU A 12 -6.16 11.71 5.75
N PHE A 13 -6.69 12.83 5.26
CA PHE A 13 -5.86 13.95 4.82
C PHE A 13 -5.35 14.82 5.98
N ASP A 14 -5.99 14.72 7.15
CA ASP A 14 -5.50 15.37 8.37
C ASP A 14 -4.22 14.70 8.89
N VAL A 15 -4.13 13.38 8.76
CA VAL A 15 -2.97 12.60 9.23
C VAL A 15 -1.93 12.38 8.14
N HIS A 16 -2.39 12.20 6.90
CA HIS A 16 -1.58 11.89 5.72
C HIS A 16 -1.85 12.89 4.58
N PRO A 17 -1.51 14.19 4.75
CA PRO A 17 -1.73 15.18 3.70
C PRO A 17 -0.99 14.85 2.39
N GLU A 18 0.11 14.09 2.48
CA GLU A 18 0.93 13.65 1.36
C GLU A 18 0.20 12.74 0.36
N VAL A 19 -0.90 12.09 0.76
CA VAL A 19 -1.70 11.19 -0.11
C VAL A 19 -2.82 11.90 -0.86
N SER A 20 -3.03 13.21 -0.64
CA SER A 20 -4.04 14.01 -1.37
C SER A 20 -3.86 14.00 -2.89
N GLY A 21 -2.61 13.86 -3.37
CA GLY A 21 -2.27 13.74 -4.78
C GLY A 21 -2.15 12.30 -5.29
N TYR A 22 -2.65 11.30 -4.56
CA TYR A 22 -2.49 9.90 -4.94
C TYR A 22 -3.39 9.51 -6.14
N PRO A 23 -2.87 8.73 -7.12
CA PRO A 23 -1.49 8.25 -7.23
C PRO A 23 -0.54 9.34 -7.79
N ARG A 24 0.62 9.53 -7.15
CA ARG A 24 1.58 10.57 -7.58
C ARG A 24 2.15 10.34 -8.98
N ALA A 25 2.38 9.08 -9.34
CA ALA A 25 2.94 8.71 -10.63
C ALA A 25 1.84 8.24 -11.61
N ALA A 26 0.68 8.91 -11.63
CA ALA A 26 -0.50 8.51 -12.40
C ALA A 26 -0.21 8.24 -13.90
N GLU A 27 0.68 9.01 -14.52
CA GLU A 27 1.07 8.85 -15.93
C GLU A 27 1.75 7.49 -16.23
N SER A 28 2.36 6.88 -15.21
CA SER A 28 3.04 5.59 -15.30
C SER A 28 2.20 4.43 -14.75
N LEU A 29 0.95 4.69 -14.34
CA LEU A 29 0.10 3.68 -13.74
C LEU A 29 -0.32 2.65 -14.81
N PRO A 30 -0.02 1.35 -14.63
CA PRO A 30 -0.44 0.36 -15.60
C PRO A 30 -1.97 0.27 -15.67
N VAL A 31 -2.51 0.27 -16.88
CA VAL A 31 -3.97 0.20 -17.13
C VAL A 31 -4.51 -1.23 -17.14
N THR A 32 -3.65 -2.22 -16.92
CA THR A 32 -4.01 -3.65 -16.96
C THR A 32 -5.01 -4.00 -15.87
N GLU A 33 -6.06 -4.70 -16.27
CA GLU A 33 -7.02 -5.34 -15.39
C GLU A 33 -7.07 -6.83 -15.71
N LEU A 34 -7.08 -7.68 -14.68
CA LEU A 34 -7.21 -9.13 -14.80
C LEU A 34 -8.44 -9.58 -14.03
N VAL A 35 -9.29 -10.38 -14.66
CA VAL A 35 -10.48 -10.94 -14.02
C VAL A 35 -10.35 -12.46 -14.02
N GLU A 36 -10.46 -13.05 -12.83
CA GLU A 36 -10.47 -14.50 -12.64
C GLU A 36 -11.55 -14.85 -11.61
N GLY A 37 -12.55 -15.65 -12.03
CA GLY A 37 -13.73 -15.94 -11.22
C GLY A 37 -14.40 -14.69 -10.63
N SER A 38 -14.49 -14.67 -9.30
CA SER A 38 -15.09 -13.56 -8.53
C SER A 38 -14.13 -12.40 -8.26
N TYR A 39 -12.91 -12.43 -8.79
CA TYR A 39 -11.86 -11.48 -8.45
C TYR A 39 -11.46 -10.61 -9.64
N LEU A 40 -11.22 -9.33 -9.36
CA LEU A 40 -10.62 -8.34 -10.26
C LEU A 40 -9.29 -7.89 -9.66
N VAL A 41 -8.21 -7.95 -10.43
CA VAL A 41 -6.91 -7.41 -10.06
C VAL A 41 -6.62 -6.19 -10.93
N ARG A 42 -6.28 -5.07 -10.30
CA ARG A 42 -5.87 -3.82 -10.97
C ARG A 42 -5.06 -2.95 -10.04
N TYR A 43 -4.50 -1.87 -10.55
CA TYR A 43 -3.91 -0.85 -9.68
C TYR A 43 -4.97 0.06 -9.04
N ALA A 44 -4.70 0.53 -7.83
CA ALA A 44 -5.47 1.57 -7.16
C ALA A 44 -5.24 2.93 -7.83
N ARG A 45 -6.32 3.69 -7.98
CA ARG A 45 -6.43 4.90 -8.82
C ARG A 45 -6.85 6.14 -8.05
N SER A 46 -7.13 6.03 -6.74
CA SER A 46 -7.59 7.15 -5.93
C SER A 46 -7.15 7.04 -4.48
N ALA A 47 -7.11 8.18 -3.79
CA ALA A 47 -6.85 8.24 -2.35
C ALA A 47 -7.91 7.46 -1.53
N ALA A 48 -9.15 7.36 -2.02
CA ALA A 48 -10.19 6.57 -1.36
C ALA A 48 -9.87 5.06 -1.41
N GLU A 49 -9.33 4.57 -2.52
CA GLU A 49 -8.88 3.17 -2.62
C GLU A 49 -7.63 2.91 -1.78
N LEU A 50 -6.75 3.91 -1.67
CA LEU A 50 -5.61 3.86 -0.75
C LEU A 50 -6.08 3.80 0.73
N ASP A 51 -7.11 4.55 1.09
CA ASP A 51 -7.75 4.49 2.41
C ASP A 51 -8.26 3.08 2.72
N GLU A 52 -9.01 2.51 1.77
CA GLU A 52 -9.63 1.21 1.92
C GLU A 52 -8.59 0.08 2.05
N LEU A 53 -7.55 0.08 1.21
CA LEU A 53 -6.48 -0.89 1.32
C LEU A 53 -5.63 -0.68 2.58
N ALA A 54 -5.44 0.55 3.06
CA ALA A 54 -4.71 0.82 4.31
C ALA A 54 -5.46 0.29 5.54
N ARG A 55 -6.80 0.38 5.54
CA ARG A 55 -7.65 -0.27 6.56
C ARG A 55 -7.60 -1.80 6.47
N LEU A 56 -7.53 -2.36 5.26
CA LEU A 56 -7.32 -3.80 5.08
C LEU A 56 -5.98 -4.23 5.68
N ARG A 57 -4.88 -3.55 5.33
CA ARG A 57 -3.55 -3.80 5.88
C ARG A 57 -3.55 -3.72 7.40
N PHE A 58 -4.20 -2.72 7.99
CA PHE A 58 -4.35 -2.60 9.44
C PHE A 58 -5.04 -3.83 10.05
N ARG A 59 -6.17 -4.27 9.48
CA ARG A 59 -6.86 -5.48 9.96
C ARG A 59 -5.91 -6.69 9.94
N VAL A 60 -5.21 -6.91 8.83
CA VAL A 60 -4.34 -8.08 8.69
C VAL A 60 -3.09 -7.95 9.57
N PHE A 61 -2.29 -6.91 9.40
CA PHE A 61 -0.99 -6.80 10.07
C PHE A 61 -1.13 -6.50 11.57
N ASN A 62 -2.00 -5.57 11.97
CA ASN A 62 -2.12 -5.19 13.39
C ASN A 62 -3.11 -6.04 14.18
N LEU A 63 -4.27 -6.40 13.61
CA LEU A 63 -5.30 -7.10 14.40
C LEU A 63 -5.17 -8.61 14.33
N GLU A 64 -4.72 -9.15 13.20
CA GLU A 64 -4.64 -10.60 12.99
C GLU A 64 -3.24 -11.18 13.23
N LEU A 65 -2.18 -10.49 12.78
CA LEU A 65 -0.80 -10.98 12.85
C LEU A 65 0.04 -10.40 13.98
N ASP A 66 -0.35 -9.27 14.56
CA ASP A 66 0.43 -8.52 15.57
C ASP A 66 1.83 -8.10 15.07
N GLU A 67 1.94 -7.82 13.76
CA GLU A 67 3.18 -7.44 13.05
C GLU A 67 3.09 -6.05 12.38
N GLY A 68 1.98 -5.33 12.56
CA GLY A 68 1.75 -4.00 11.98
C GLY A 68 2.40 -2.86 12.77
N LEU A 69 2.31 -1.63 12.25
CA LEU A 69 2.89 -0.45 12.91
C LEU A 69 2.10 -0.09 14.17
N GLU A 70 2.77 0.18 15.30
CA GLU A 70 2.10 0.59 16.55
C GLU A 70 1.26 1.86 16.35
N ALA A 71 1.74 2.80 15.52
CA ALA A 71 1.05 4.04 15.20
C ALA A 71 -0.29 3.81 14.47
N SER A 72 -0.46 2.67 13.76
CA SER A 72 -1.68 2.35 13.03
C SER A 72 -2.90 2.22 13.94
N TYR A 73 -2.72 1.92 15.24
CA TYR A 73 -3.83 1.88 16.20
C TYR A 73 -4.46 3.26 16.45
N LEU A 74 -3.76 4.36 16.15
CA LEU A 74 -4.30 5.71 16.28
C LEU A 74 -5.23 6.08 15.12
N THR A 75 -5.01 5.51 13.94
CA THR A 75 -5.67 5.90 12.69
C THR A 75 -6.57 4.82 12.11
N GLY A 76 -6.44 3.58 12.58
CA GLY A 76 -7.06 2.39 12.00
C GLY A 76 -6.54 2.05 10.60
N ARG A 77 -5.33 2.51 10.27
CA ARG A 77 -4.71 2.39 8.94
C ARG A 77 -3.24 2.05 9.09
N ASP A 78 -2.81 0.99 8.42
CA ASP A 78 -1.41 0.74 8.18
C ASP A 78 -1.02 1.55 6.95
N LEU A 79 -0.35 2.68 7.18
CA LEU A 79 0.10 3.62 6.15
C LEU A 79 1.43 4.25 6.62
N ASP A 80 2.43 4.32 5.74
CA ASP A 80 3.75 4.92 6.01
C ASP A 80 4.18 5.92 4.92
N GLU A 81 5.33 6.56 5.10
CA GLU A 81 5.83 7.60 4.19
C GLU A 81 6.06 7.15 2.74
N TYR A 82 6.13 5.83 2.47
CA TYR A 82 6.33 5.29 1.13
C TYR A 82 5.02 5.16 0.35
N ASP A 83 3.86 5.12 1.00
CA ASP A 83 2.62 4.80 0.31
C ASP A 83 2.22 5.88 -0.72
N ALA A 84 2.47 7.16 -0.44
CA ALA A 84 2.13 8.24 -1.37
C ALA A 84 2.87 8.15 -2.72
N GLN A 85 4.09 7.60 -2.72
CA GLN A 85 4.95 7.48 -3.90
C GLN A 85 4.83 6.13 -4.61
N CYS A 86 4.21 5.12 -3.98
CA CYS A 86 4.09 3.78 -4.55
C CYS A 86 2.81 3.62 -5.37
N HIS A 87 2.85 2.69 -6.31
CA HIS A 87 1.64 2.10 -6.88
C HIS A 87 1.15 0.98 -5.96
N HIS A 88 -0.15 0.73 -5.97
CA HIS A 88 -0.73 -0.38 -5.21
C HIS A 88 -1.53 -1.28 -6.14
N LEU A 89 -1.12 -2.54 -6.24
CA LEU A 89 -1.91 -3.57 -6.91
C LEU A 89 -2.95 -4.06 -5.93
N ILE A 90 -4.23 -3.97 -6.28
CA ILE A 90 -5.34 -4.35 -5.42
C ILE A 90 -6.10 -5.54 -6.03
N VAL A 91 -6.62 -6.39 -5.16
CA VAL A 91 -7.54 -7.47 -5.48
C VAL A 91 -8.91 -7.09 -4.97
N ILE A 92 -9.90 -7.10 -5.84
CA ILE A 92 -11.29 -6.71 -5.56
C ILE A 92 -12.17 -7.94 -5.67
N HIS A 93 -12.93 -8.24 -4.62
CA HIS A 93 -13.99 -9.24 -4.69
C HIS A 93 -15.22 -8.62 -5.37
N ARG A 94 -15.46 -9.00 -6.62
CA ARG A 94 -16.48 -8.39 -7.50
C ARG A 94 -17.90 -8.42 -6.94
N PRO A 95 -18.38 -9.49 -6.27
CA PRO A 95 -19.71 -9.50 -5.68
C PRO A 95 -19.92 -8.44 -4.58
N SER A 96 -18.91 -8.17 -3.75
CA SER A 96 -19.01 -7.16 -2.67
C SER A 96 -18.49 -5.78 -3.08
N GLY A 97 -17.64 -5.69 -4.11
CA GLY A 97 -16.92 -4.47 -4.49
C GLY A 97 -15.73 -4.13 -3.59
N ALA A 98 -15.58 -4.81 -2.45
CA ALA A 98 -14.51 -4.58 -1.49
C ALA A 98 -13.11 -4.94 -2.02
N ILE A 99 -12.11 -4.16 -1.62
CA ILE A 99 -10.70 -4.51 -1.73
C ILE A 99 -10.38 -5.57 -0.67
N ILE A 100 -9.95 -6.74 -1.13
CA ILE A 100 -9.67 -7.92 -0.29
C ILE A 100 -8.22 -8.33 -0.31
N GLY A 101 -7.36 -7.69 -1.11
CA GLY A 101 -5.93 -7.96 -1.11
C GLY A 101 -5.14 -6.83 -1.72
N THR A 102 -3.85 -6.75 -1.39
CA THR A 102 -2.98 -5.70 -1.89
C THR A 102 -1.51 -6.12 -1.96
N TYR A 103 -0.77 -5.50 -2.89
CA TYR A 103 0.68 -5.37 -2.90
C TYR A 103 1.05 -3.90 -3.09
N ARG A 104 2.06 -3.42 -2.36
CA ARG A 104 2.74 -2.15 -2.63
C ARG A 104 3.86 -2.38 -3.65
N ILE A 105 3.93 -1.53 -4.67
CA ILE A 105 4.83 -1.66 -5.81
C ILE A 105 5.59 -0.33 -6.00
N GLN A 106 6.92 -0.39 -5.98
CA GLN A 106 7.78 0.77 -6.20
C GLN A 106 8.82 0.47 -7.28
N THR A 107 8.85 1.28 -8.33
CA THR A 107 9.90 1.20 -9.36
C THR A 107 11.12 2.03 -8.95
N THR A 108 12.27 1.77 -9.57
CA THR A 108 13.48 2.60 -9.38
C THR A 108 13.25 4.07 -9.72
N ALA A 109 12.45 4.37 -10.73
CA ALA A 109 12.10 5.75 -11.08
C ALA A 109 11.32 6.45 -9.95
N MET A 110 10.38 5.73 -9.30
CA MET A 110 9.64 6.24 -8.16
C MET A 110 10.53 6.43 -6.93
N ALA A 111 11.41 5.46 -6.66
CA ALA A 111 12.39 5.55 -5.57
C ALA A 111 13.33 6.75 -5.72
N ALA A 112 13.86 6.97 -6.93
CA ALA A 112 14.75 8.08 -7.24
C ALA A 112 14.06 9.46 -7.16
N ALA A 113 12.75 9.52 -7.43
CA ALA A 113 11.98 10.76 -7.37
C ALA A 113 11.58 11.16 -5.93
N ALA A 114 11.86 10.34 -4.92
CA ALA A 114 11.41 10.56 -3.56
C ALA A 114 12.36 9.93 -2.51
N GLY A 115 11.84 9.16 -1.55
CA GLY A 115 12.59 8.70 -0.37
C GLY A 115 13.58 7.54 -0.59
N GLY A 116 13.78 7.08 -1.84
CA GLY A 116 14.50 5.84 -2.13
C GLY A 116 13.64 4.59 -1.91
N PHE A 117 14.30 3.43 -1.96
CA PHE A 117 13.71 2.13 -1.62
C PHE A 117 13.70 1.94 -0.11
N TYR A 118 12.63 1.36 0.45
CA TYR A 118 12.63 0.94 1.86
C TYR A 118 13.74 -0.09 2.10
N THR A 119 13.98 -1.01 1.15
CA THR A 119 15.04 -2.02 1.25
C THR A 119 16.42 -1.39 1.48
N ALA A 120 16.65 -0.14 1.05
CA ALA A 120 17.92 0.55 1.28
C ALA A 120 18.12 1.04 2.73
N SER A 121 17.05 1.11 3.55
CA SER A 121 17.19 1.36 5.00
C SER A 121 17.64 0.11 5.74
N GLU A 122 17.26 -1.06 5.24
CA GLU A 122 17.53 -2.36 5.90
C GLU A 122 18.80 -3.05 5.37
N PHE A 123 19.17 -2.79 4.12
CA PHE A 123 20.24 -3.51 3.43
C PHE A 123 21.16 -2.60 2.62
N ASP A 124 22.44 -2.98 2.51
CA ASP A 124 23.41 -2.34 1.62
C ASP A 124 23.18 -2.77 0.15
N LEU A 125 22.45 -1.95 -0.60
CA LEU A 125 22.17 -2.19 -2.01
C LEU A 125 23.36 -1.89 -2.94
N SER A 126 24.45 -1.28 -2.44
CA SER A 126 25.58 -0.86 -3.30
C SER A 126 26.30 -2.02 -4.00
N ARG A 127 26.08 -3.25 -3.51
CA ARG A 127 26.67 -4.48 -4.06
C ARG A 127 25.88 -5.06 -5.24
N LEU A 128 24.65 -4.59 -5.48
CA LEU A 128 23.87 -5.03 -6.63
C LEU A 128 24.35 -4.34 -7.91
N PRO A 129 24.46 -5.05 -9.05
CA PRO A 129 24.83 -4.44 -10.31
C PRO A 129 23.86 -3.31 -10.67
N ARG A 130 24.40 -2.19 -11.12
CA ARG A 130 23.59 -1.00 -11.44
C ARG A 130 22.47 -1.29 -12.46
N ALA A 131 22.78 -2.09 -13.48
CA ALA A 131 21.80 -2.51 -14.48
C ALA A 131 20.61 -3.29 -13.89
N ILE A 132 20.82 -4.04 -12.80
CA ILE A 132 19.72 -4.73 -12.10
C ILE A 132 18.90 -3.73 -11.29
N LEU A 133 19.57 -2.81 -10.58
CA LEU A 133 18.89 -1.78 -9.81
C LEU A 133 18.08 -0.82 -10.69
N ASP A 134 18.55 -0.49 -11.89
CA ASP A 134 17.84 0.43 -12.80
C ASP A 134 16.52 -0.15 -13.31
N GLU A 135 16.39 -1.49 -13.37
CA GLU A 135 15.18 -2.20 -13.79
C GLU A 135 14.39 -2.83 -12.62
N ALA A 136 14.79 -2.52 -11.39
CA ALA A 136 14.21 -3.14 -10.20
C ALA A 136 12.80 -2.63 -9.86
N VAL A 137 12.05 -3.52 -9.22
CA VAL A 137 10.78 -3.21 -8.56
C VAL A 137 10.85 -3.75 -7.14
N GLU A 138 10.64 -2.88 -6.16
CA GLU A 138 10.40 -3.29 -4.77
C GLU A 138 8.93 -3.61 -4.58
N VAL A 139 8.66 -4.73 -3.91
CA VAL A 139 7.30 -5.22 -3.64
C VAL A 139 7.17 -5.51 -2.16
N GLY A 140 6.08 -5.07 -1.54
CA GLY A 140 5.86 -5.25 -0.10
C GLY A 140 4.39 -5.13 0.32
N ARG A 141 4.15 -5.18 1.63
CA ARG A 141 2.81 -5.06 2.25
C ARG A 141 1.77 -5.99 1.61
N ALA A 142 2.18 -7.22 1.32
CA ALA A 142 1.33 -8.24 0.74
C ALA A 142 0.35 -8.77 1.79
N CYS A 143 -0.96 -8.67 1.53
CA CYS A 143 -1.97 -9.28 2.39
C CYS A 143 -3.24 -9.62 1.62
N ILE A 144 -4.01 -10.57 2.16
CA ILE A 144 -5.36 -10.95 1.70
C ILE A 144 -6.25 -11.01 2.94
N ALA A 145 -7.51 -10.58 2.81
CA ALA A 145 -8.52 -10.71 3.85
C ALA A 145 -8.79 -12.19 4.12
N ARG A 146 -8.85 -12.56 5.40
CA ARG A 146 -8.95 -13.94 5.89
C ARG A 146 -10.02 -14.80 5.23
N GLU A 147 -11.13 -14.19 4.81
CA GLU A 147 -12.27 -14.87 4.23
C GLU A 147 -12.09 -15.30 2.76
N HIS A 148 -10.94 -15.01 2.14
CA HIS A 148 -10.64 -15.21 0.72
C HIS A 148 -9.40 -16.08 0.49
#